data_AF-A0A1M5KWQ2-F1
#
_entry.id   AF-A0A1M5KWQ2-F1
#
_cell.length_a   1.000
_cell.length_b   1.000
_cell.length_c   1.000
_cell.angle_alpha   90.00
_cell.angle_beta   90.00
_cell.angle_gamma   90.00
#
_symmetry.space_group_name_H-M   'P 1'
#
loop_
_entity.id
_entity.type
_entity.pdbx_description
1 polymer ?
#
loop_
_entity_poly.entity_id
_entity_poly.type
_entity_poly.pdbx_seq_one_letter_code
_entity_poly.pdbx_strand_id
1 'polypeptide(L)'
;MRIYFITRKNLLLSGMIFILLVSFLTFSLIYYSQNTVAVRLGEPIYQGNTGKKVVAITVNVDWGEEYIPQMLAILAKEKVKVTFFVTGKWAEKNRELLKKMSREGHSIQNHGYEHVHFNSLSVEQSMEQIRKAEKIIEEITGKKTKFFASPYGEQNHKILTAVSNLGYELIMWSIDTIDWQRPSPETIVKRVVNKAHNDAIILMHPTEPTVKALPEMIARLKSEGYKMVTIEEILVKGKGDE
;
A
#
# COMPACT_ATOMS: atom_id res chain seq x y z
N MET A 1 40.85 -12.94 -60.96
CA MET A 1 40.32 -11.89 -60.08
C MET A 1 38.93 -11.52 -60.56
N ARG A 2 37.86 -11.78 -59.79
CA ARG A 2 36.49 -11.39 -60.19
C ARG A 2 36.26 -9.95 -59.70
N ILE A 3 36.04 -9.02 -60.62
CA ILE A 3 35.74 -7.61 -60.33
C ILE A 3 34.23 -7.46 -60.40
N TYR A 4 33.60 -7.00 -59.31
CA TYR A 4 32.17 -6.75 -59.24
C TYR A 4 31.91 -5.26 -59.47
N PHE A 5 31.08 -4.92 -60.47
CA PHE A 5 30.66 -3.56 -60.75
C PHE A 5 29.29 -3.30 -60.10
N ILE A 6 29.27 -2.44 -59.08
CA ILE A 6 28.03 -2.00 -58.43
C ILE A 6 27.59 -0.68 -59.07
N THR A 7 26.37 -0.64 -59.61
CA THR A 7 25.82 0.59 -60.19
C THR A 7 25.43 1.57 -59.08
N ARG A 8 25.50 2.88 -59.35
CA ARG A 8 25.07 3.93 -58.41
C ARG A 8 23.65 3.71 -57.88
N LYS A 9 22.74 3.22 -58.73
CA LYS A 9 21.36 2.88 -58.35
C LYS A 9 21.31 1.74 -57.32
N ASN A 10 22.09 0.69 -57.52
CA ASN A 10 22.16 -0.44 -56.59
C ASN A 10 22.83 -0.02 -55.27
N LEU A 11 23.82 0.87 -55.31
CA LEU A 11 24.46 1.43 -54.12
C LEU A 11 23.49 2.27 -53.28
N LEU A 12 22.70 3.13 -53.93
CA LEU A 12 21.66 3.93 -53.28
C LEU A 12 20.56 3.05 -52.67
N LEU A 13 20.12 2.02 -53.40
CA LEU A 13 19.11 1.08 -52.91
C LEU A 13 19.62 0.28 -51.70
N SER A 14 20.86 -0.20 -51.73
CA SER A 14 21.47 -0.88 -50.57
C SER A 14 21.62 0.04 -49.36
N GLY A 15 21.94 1.32 -49.58
CA GLY A 15 22.02 2.31 -48.51
C GLY A 15 20.65 2.56 -47.86
N MET A 16 19.59 2.65 -48.66
CA MET A 16 18.21 2.79 -48.17
C MET A 16 17.76 1.58 -47.33
N ILE A 17 18.04 0.36 -47.81
CA ILE A 17 17.72 -0.88 -47.09
C ILE A 17 18.49 -0.93 -45.76
N PHE A 18 19.77 -0.55 -45.79
CA PHE A 18 20.59 -0.50 -44.58
C PHE A 18 20.04 0.48 -43.54
N ILE A 19 19.63 1.69 -43.96
CA ILE A 19 19.02 2.67 -43.07
C ILE A 19 17.71 2.14 -42.47
N LEU A 20 16.85 1.52 -43.27
CA LEU A 20 15.60 0.93 -42.79
C LEU A 20 15.85 -0.19 -41.76
N LEU A 21 16.82 -1.08 -42.02
CA LEU A 21 17.19 -2.14 -41.08
C LEU A 21 17.72 -1.57 -39.76
N VAL A 22 18.59 -0.56 -39.83
CA VAL A 22 19.11 0.12 -38.63
C VAL A 22 17.97 0.78 -37.86
N SER A 23 17.05 1.48 -38.53
CA SER A 23 15.90 2.11 -37.88
C SER A 23 14.95 1.11 -37.23
N PHE A 24 14.72 -0.04 -37.87
CA PHE A 24 13.89 -1.11 -37.32
C PHE A 24 14.55 -1.72 -36.08
N LEU A 25 15.86 -1.97 -36.15
CA LEU A 25 16.62 -2.52 -35.03
C LEU A 25 16.66 -1.53 -33.85
N THR A 26 16.89 -0.24 -34.09
CA THR A 26 16.89 0.77 -33.02
C THR A 26 15.51 0.94 -32.41
N PHE A 27 14.44 0.98 -33.23
CA PHE A 27 13.07 1.01 -32.73
C PHE A 27 12.72 -0.22 -31.90
N SER A 28 13.10 -1.42 -32.38
CA SER A 28 12.90 -2.67 -31.64
C SER A 28 13.66 -2.68 -30.31
N LEU A 29 14.91 -2.23 -30.29
CA LEU A 29 15.71 -2.11 -29.07
C LEU A 29 15.11 -1.09 -28.08
N ILE A 30 14.61 0.05 -28.56
CA ILE A 30 13.93 1.04 -27.70
C ILE A 30 12.63 0.45 -27.15
N TYR A 31 11.83 -0.23 -27.97
CA TYR A 31 10.59 -0.88 -27.57
C TYR A 31 10.84 -1.99 -26.53
N TYR A 32 11.84 -2.85 -26.76
CA TYR A 32 12.23 -3.88 -25.80
C TYR A 32 12.82 -3.28 -24.51
N SER A 33 13.67 -2.26 -24.62
CA SER A 33 14.26 -1.55 -23.48
C SER A 33 13.21 -0.90 -22.59
N GLN A 34 12.20 -0.25 -23.17
CA GLN A 34 11.06 0.29 -22.42
C GLN A 34 10.25 -0.80 -21.72
N ASN A 35 10.18 -2.01 -22.28
CA ASN A 35 9.51 -3.16 -21.68
C ASN A 35 10.37 -3.91 -20.64
N THR A 36 11.69 -3.64 -20.54
CA THR A 36 12.61 -4.36 -19.66
C THR A 36 13.34 -3.48 -18.66
N VAL A 37 12.76 -2.35 -18.24
CA VAL A 37 13.24 -1.70 -17.01
C VAL A 37 12.94 -2.67 -15.87
N ALA A 38 13.98 -3.34 -15.37
CA ALA A 38 13.85 -4.22 -14.22
C ALA A 38 13.39 -3.38 -13.03
N VAL A 39 12.09 -3.40 -12.76
CA VAL A 39 11.51 -2.80 -11.56
C VAL A 39 12.08 -3.58 -10.38
N ARG A 40 12.82 -2.90 -9.50
CA ARG A 40 13.15 -3.49 -8.19
C ARG A 40 11.84 -3.59 -7.43
N LEU A 41 11.33 -4.80 -7.32
CA LEU A 41 10.10 -5.05 -6.58
C LEU A 41 10.39 -4.91 -5.09
N GLY A 42 9.57 -4.09 -4.42
CA GLY A 42 9.48 -4.15 -2.97
C GLY A 42 8.89 -5.48 -2.54
N GLU A 43 9.36 -6.02 -1.43
CA GLU A 43 8.72 -7.18 -0.78
C GLU A 43 7.51 -6.69 0.06
N PRO A 44 6.45 -7.51 0.19
CA PRO A 44 5.37 -7.21 1.12
C PRO A 44 5.87 -7.12 2.57
N ILE A 45 5.41 -6.09 3.28
CA ILE A 45 5.87 -5.77 4.64
C ILE A 45 4.87 -6.28 5.67
N TYR A 46 5.24 -7.34 6.39
CA TYR A 46 4.41 -7.96 7.44
C TYR A 46 4.68 -7.42 8.84
N GLN A 47 5.86 -6.82 9.04
CA GLN A 47 6.36 -6.38 10.33
C GLN A 47 7.25 -5.16 10.10
N GLY A 48 7.28 -4.23 11.06
CA GLY A 48 8.25 -3.15 11.05
C GLY A 48 9.68 -3.61 11.35
N ASN A 49 10.60 -2.65 11.41
CA ASN A 49 12.03 -2.93 11.51
C ASN A 49 12.74 -2.02 12.53
N THR A 50 12.02 -1.46 13.49
CA THR A 50 12.62 -0.55 14.48
C THR A 50 13.52 -1.29 15.47
N GLY A 51 13.29 -2.60 15.69
CA GLY A 51 13.95 -3.41 16.71
C GLY A 51 13.48 -3.08 18.13
N LYS A 52 12.47 -2.22 18.28
CA LYS A 52 11.96 -1.73 19.57
C LYS A 52 10.64 -2.42 19.91
N LYS A 53 10.25 -2.31 21.19
CA LYS A 53 8.95 -2.78 21.68
C LYS A 53 7.82 -1.83 21.26
N VAL A 54 7.51 -1.85 19.97
CA VAL A 54 6.45 -1.04 19.35
C VAL A 54 5.52 -1.94 18.52
N VAL A 55 4.29 -1.49 18.31
CA VAL A 55 3.34 -2.12 17.38
C VAL A 55 2.62 -1.05 16.57
N ALA A 56 2.22 -1.36 15.34
CA ALA A 56 1.38 -0.51 14.52
C ALA A 56 -0.02 -1.10 14.45
N ILE A 57 -1.01 -0.32 14.88
CA ILE A 57 -2.41 -0.65 14.65
C ILE A 57 -2.81 -0.11 13.28
N THR A 58 -3.34 -0.99 12.43
CA THR A 58 -3.86 -0.65 11.10
C THR A 58 -5.34 -0.95 11.02
N VAL A 59 -6.09 -0.03 10.43
CA VAL A 59 -7.55 -0.16 10.27
C VAL A 59 -7.89 -0.04 8.79
N ASN A 60 -8.35 -1.12 8.18
CA ASN A 60 -8.82 -1.10 6.80
C ASN A 60 -10.28 -0.60 6.76
N VAL A 61 -10.56 0.40 5.92
CA VAL A 61 -11.85 1.09 5.86
C VAL A 61 -12.35 1.13 4.42
N ASP A 62 -13.38 0.32 4.17
CA ASP A 62 -14.26 0.42 2.99
C ASP A 62 -15.74 0.61 3.40
N TRP A 63 -16.05 0.39 4.68
CA TRP A 63 -17.35 0.47 5.32
C TRP A 63 -17.18 0.79 6.82
N GLY A 64 -18.28 0.84 7.58
CA GLY A 64 -18.25 0.95 9.04
C GLY A 64 -18.06 2.38 9.55
N GLU A 65 -18.45 3.38 8.76
CA GLU A 65 -18.39 4.79 9.11
C GLU A 65 -19.06 5.12 10.46
N GLU A 66 -20.06 4.33 10.88
CA GLU A 66 -20.76 4.50 12.17
C GLU A 66 -19.87 4.20 13.39
N TYR A 67 -18.83 3.37 13.24
CA TYR A 67 -17.94 2.96 14.35
C TYR A 67 -16.74 3.88 14.51
N ILE A 68 -16.30 4.53 13.44
CA ILE A 68 -15.09 5.36 13.43
C ILE A 68 -15.16 6.50 14.47
N PRO A 69 -16.26 7.26 14.64
CA PRO A 69 -16.32 8.31 15.67
C PRO A 69 -16.01 7.80 17.09
N GLN A 70 -16.50 6.60 17.43
CA GLN A 70 -16.23 5.99 18.73
C GLN A 70 -14.80 5.46 18.84
N MET A 71 -14.26 4.86 17.77
CA MET A 71 -12.84 4.48 17.71
C MET A 71 -11.93 5.69 17.94
N LEU A 72 -12.18 6.81 17.24
CA LEU A 72 -11.40 8.04 17.39
C LEU A 72 -11.45 8.58 18.83
N ALA A 73 -12.62 8.56 19.46
CA ALA A 73 -12.75 8.97 20.86
C ALA A 73 -11.92 8.09 21.82
N ILE A 74 -11.90 6.77 21.60
CA ILE A 74 -11.08 5.82 22.37
C ILE A 74 -9.60 6.10 22.13
N LEU A 75 -9.18 6.22 20.86
CA LEU A 75 -7.78 6.48 20.49
C LEU A 75 -7.27 7.80 21.06
N ALA A 76 -8.09 8.84 21.06
CA ALA A 76 -7.79 10.13 21.69
C ALA A 76 -7.62 10.01 23.20
N LYS A 77 -8.55 9.33 23.89
CA LYS A 77 -8.47 9.06 25.34
C LYS A 77 -7.18 8.29 25.69
N GLU A 78 -6.83 7.32 24.85
CA GLU A 78 -5.65 6.50 25.01
C GLU A 78 -4.35 7.16 24.54
N LYS A 79 -4.43 8.35 23.91
CA LYS A 79 -3.29 9.06 23.30
C LYS A 79 -2.51 8.19 22.30
N VAL A 80 -3.23 7.42 21.49
CA VAL A 80 -2.67 6.53 20.47
C VAL A 80 -2.99 7.06 19.08
N LYS A 81 -2.00 7.01 18.18
CA LYS A 81 -2.20 7.20 16.74
C LYS A 81 -2.10 5.85 16.04
N VAL A 82 -2.83 5.73 14.93
CA VAL A 82 -2.98 4.49 14.16
C VAL A 82 -2.93 4.86 12.68
N THR A 83 -2.81 3.84 11.84
CA THR A 83 -2.86 4.00 10.38
C THR A 83 -4.19 3.50 9.86
N PHE A 84 -4.93 4.35 9.15
CA PHE A 84 -6.15 3.96 8.44
C PHE A 84 -5.83 3.76 6.97
N PHE A 85 -6.03 2.56 6.45
CA PHE A 85 -6.03 2.29 5.02
C PHE A 85 -7.45 2.45 4.50
N VAL A 86 -7.72 3.52 3.75
CA VAL A 86 -9.07 3.87 3.31
C VAL A 86 -9.23 3.65 1.81
N THR A 87 -10.39 3.16 1.39
CA THR A 87 -10.71 3.13 -0.04
C THR A 87 -11.06 4.53 -0.53
N GLY A 88 -10.69 4.84 -1.77
CA GLY A 88 -11.02 6.14 -2.36
C GLY A 88 -12.53 6.37 -2.48
N LYS A 89 -13.31 5.34 -2.80
CA LYS A 89 -14.78 5.43 -2.84
C LYS A 89 -15.39 5.75 -1.48
N TRP A 90 -14.89 5.12 -0.41
CA TRP A 90 -15.30 5.46 0.95
C TRP A 90 -14.91 6.89 1.31
N ALA A 91 -13.70 7.33 0.94
CA ALA A 91 -13.20 8.68 1.18
C ALA A 91 -14.05 9.76 0.51
N GLU A 92 -14.48 9.55 -0.74
CA GLU A 92 -15.38 10.47 -1.47
C GLU A 92 -16.71 10.67 -0.76
N LYS A 93 -17.28 9.59 -0.22
CA LYS A 93 -18.55 9.62 0.52
C LYS A 93 -18.40 10.24 1.90
N ASN A 94 -17.26 10.04 2.57
CA ASN A 94 -17.06 10.37 3.99
C ASN A 94 -16.00 11.46 4.22
N ARG A 95 -15.99 12.51 3.37
CA ARG A 95 -14.95 13.55 3.34
C ARG A 95 -14.67 14.19 4.70
N GLU A 96 -15.71 14.56 5.44
CA GLU A 96 -15.54 15.24 6.73
C GLU A 96 -15.00 14.31 7.82
N LEU A 97 -15.40 13.03 7.79
CA LEU A 97 -14.87 12.02 8.70
C LEU A 97 -13.38 11.75 8.41
N LEU A 98 -13.01 11.62 7.13
CA LEU A 98 -11.62 11.47 6.73
C LEU A 98 -10.76 12.69 7.10
N LYS A 99 -11.27 13.92 6.90
CA LYS A 99 -10.61 15.14 7.39
C LYS A 99 -10.40 15.11 8.89
N LYS A 100 -11.41 14.67 9.66
CA LYS A 100 -11.33 14.55 11.11
C LYS A 100 -10.22 13.56 11.52
N MET A 101 -10.18 12.37 10.92
CA MET A 101 -9.14 11.36 11.17
C MET A 101 -7.73 11.94 10.93
N SER A 102 -7.54 12.64 9.80
CA SER A 102 -6.25 13.28 9.47
C SER A 102 -5.89 14.43 10.43
N ARG A 103 -6.85 15.30 10.77
CA ARG A 103 -6.67 16.43 11.71
C ARG A 103 -6.34 15.96 13.13
N GLU A 104 -6.90 14.83 13.55
CA GLU A 104 -6.55 14.20 14.82
C GLU A 104 -5.16 13.54 14.79
N GLY A 105 -4.44 13.59 13.66
CA GLY A 105 -3.05 13.14 13.55
C GLY A 105 -2.89 11.65 13.30
N HIS A 106 -3.95 10.95 12.90
CA HIS A 106 -3.83 9.58 12.41
C HIS A 106 -3.17 9.56 11.03
N SER A 107 -2.44 8.48 10.73
CA SER A 107 -1.94 8.26 9.37
C SER A 107 -3.09 7.78 8.49
N ILE A 108 -3.20 8.36 7.28
CA ILE A 108 -4.20 7.99 6.28
C ILE A 108 -3.44 7.47 5.07
N GLN A 109 -3.75 6.24 4.68
CA GLN A 109 -3.05 5.48 3.65
C GLN A 109 -4.04 4.79 2.70
N ASN A 110 -3.52 4.19 1.63
CA ASN A 110 -4.30 3.83 0.46
C ASN A 110 -4.80 2.37 0.52
N HIS A 111 -6.09 2.14 0.27
CA HIS A 111 -6.68 0.80 0.18
C HIS A 111 -7.31 0.50 -1.21
N GLY A 112 -6.86 1.22 -2.25
CA GLY A 112 -7.43 1.16 -3.59
C GLY A 112 -8.72 1.99 -3.69
N TYR A 113 -9.36 2.01 -4.86
CA TYR A 113 -10.55 2.83 -5.06
C TYR A 113 -11.85 2.08 -4.71
N GLU A 114 -12.08 0.86 -5.22
CA GLU A 114 -13.39 0.16 -5.13
C GLU A 114 -13.41 -1.14 -4.31
N HIS A 115 -12.35 -1.47 -3.57
CA HIS A 115 -12.25 -2.74 -2.82
C HIS A 115 -12.44 -4.01 -3.70
N VAL A 116 -11.85 -4.00 -4.89
CA VAL A 116 -11.86 -5.12 -5.85
C VAL A 116 -10.77 -6.15 -5.55
N HIS A 117 -10.88 -7.34 -6.15
CA HIS A 117 -9.82 -8.35 -6.14
C HIS A 117 -8.66 -7.95 -7.05
N PHE A 118 -7.59 -7.40 -6.46
CA PHE A 118 -6.37 -6.99 -7.17
C PHE A 118 -5.66 -8.15 -7.87
N ASN A 119 -5.84 -9.39 -7.41
CA ASN A 119 -5.28 -10.56 -8.07
C ASN A 119 -5.80 -10.73 -9.51
N SER A 120 -7.03 -10.29 -9.76
CA SER A 120 -7.68 -10.35 -11.07
C SER A 120 -7.33 -9.19 -11.99
N LEU A 121 -6.66 -8.15 -11.49
CA LEU A 121 -6.31 -6.96 -12.25
C LEU A 121 -5.00 -7.10 -13.01
N SER A 122 -4.84 -6.33 -14.09
CA SER A 122 -3.52 -6.05 -14.68
C SER A 122 -2.70 -5.10 -13.79
N VAL A 123 -1.42 -4.91 -14.15
CA VAL A 123 -0.56 -3.92 -13.48
C VAL A 123 -1.16 -2.52 -13.63
N GLU A 124 -1.54 -2.12 -14.84
CA GLU A 124 -2.13 -0.81 -15.13
C GLU A 124 -3.44 -0.58 -14.38
N GLN A 125 -4.32 -1.58 -14.34
CA GLN A 125 -5.59 -1.50 -13.60
C GLN A 125 -5.35 -1.36 -12.09
N SER A 126 -4.36 -2.08 -11.55
CA SER A 126 -3.96 -1.93 -10.14
C SER A 126 -3.42 -0.52 -9.87
N MET A 127 -2.59 0.01 -10.77
CA MET A 127 -2.06 1.38 -10.65
C MET A 127 -3.16 2.44 -10.73
N GLU A 128 -4.17 2.24 -11.59
CA GLU A 128 -5.32 3.14 -11.69
C GLU A 128 -6.13 3.20 -10.39
N GLN A 129 -6.41 2.04 -9.78
CA GLN A 129 -7.10 1.97 -8.49
C GLN A 129 -6.34 2.73 -7.39
N ILE A 130 -5.02 2.55 -7.32
CA ILE A 130 -4.17 3.19 -6.30
C ILE A 130 -4.09 4.71 -6.55
N ARG A 131 -3.80 5.14 -7.79
CA ARG A 131 -3.69 6.58 -8.15
C ARG A 131 -5.00 7.33 -7.93
N LYS A 132 -6.13 6.72 -8.29
CA LYS A 132 -7.44 7.35 -8.10
C LYS A 132 -7.72 7.58 -6.62
N ALA A 133 -7.46 6.58 -5.79
CA ALA A 133 -7.60 6.71 -4.34
C ALA A 133 -6.64 7.75 -3.75
N GLU A 134 -5.37 7.76 -4.17
CA GLU A 134 -4.37 8.75 -3.72
C GLU A 134 -4.87 10.17 -3.98
N LYS A 135 -5.31 10.47 -5.21
CA LYS A 135 -5.80 11.80 -5.59
C LYS A 135 -6.93 12.26 -4.67
N ILE A 136 -7.92 11.41 -4.43
CA ILE A 136 -9.06 11.72 -3.55
C ILE A 136 -8.58 11.97 -2.11
N ILE A 137 -7.71 11.10 -1.59
CA ILE A 137 -7.20 11.21 -0.22
C ILE A 137 -6.39 12.50 -0.07
N GLU A 138 -5.52 12.82 -1.03
CA GLU A 138 -4.71 14.04 -1.05
C GLU A 138 -5.60 15.29 -1.13
N GLU A 139 -6.61 15.31 -2.00
CA GLU A 139 -7.56 16.43 -2.10
C GLU A 139 -8.31 16.70 -0.79
N ILE A 140 -8.61 15.66 -0.01
CA ILE A 140 -9.37 15.78 1.24
C ILE A 140 -8.45 16.14 2.41
N THR A 141 -7.28 15.51 2.49
CA THR A 141 -6.40 15.56 3.67
C THR A 141 -5.20 16.50 3.51
N GLY A 142 -4.89 16.92 2.27
CA GLY A 142 -3.69 17.67 1.93
C GLY A 142 -2.39 16.85 1.99
N LYS A 143 -2.48 15.51 2.08
CA LYS A 143 -1.31 14.62 2.24
C LYS A 143 -1.36 13.50 1.20
N LYS A 144 -0.22 13.24 0.56
CA LYS A 144 -0.03 12.08 -0.31
C LYS A 144 0.11 10.80 0.52
N THR A 145 -0.47 9.72 0.01
CA THR A 145 -0.28 8.38 0.55
C THR A 145 1.04 7.78 0.04
N LYS A 146 1.62 6.87 0.81
CA LYS A 146 2.90 6.18 0.50
C LYS A 146 2.80 4.68 0.69
N PHE A 147 1.83 4.25 1.48
CA PHE A 147 1.61 2.87 1.83
C PHE A 147 0.30 2.40 1.22
N PHE A 148 0.31 1.19 0.70
CA PHE A 148 -0.86 0.53 0.15
C PHE A 148 -1.09 -0.76 0.91
N ALA A 149 -2.31 -0.97 1.38
CA ALA A 149 -2.78 -2.29 1.80
C ALA A 149 -3.72 -2.81 0.72
N SER A 150 -3.53 -4.03 0.25
CA SER A 150 -4.42 -4.61 -0.75
C SER A 150 -5.71 -5.15 -0.10
N PRO A 151 -6.88 -4.95 -0.73
CA PRO A 151 -8.11 -5.65 -0.35
C PRO A 151 -7.89 -7.17 -0.23
N TYR A 152 -8.53 -7.77 0.76
CA TYR A 152 -8.45 -9.21 1.08
C TYR A 152 -7.05 -9.76 1.39
N GLY A 153 -6.04 -8.90 1.57
CA GLY A 153 -4.65 -9.31 1.74
C GLY A 153 -4.04 -9.93 0.48
N GLU A 154 -4.54 -9.56 -0.70
CA GLU A 154 -4.06 -10.11 -1.95
C GLU A 154 -2.67 -9.59 -2.31
N GLN A 155 -1.80 -10.50 -2.69
CA GLN A 155 -0.47 -10.17 -3.15
C GLN A 155 -0.09 -11.09 -4.30
N ASN A 156 0.50 -10.52 -5.33
CA ASN A 156 1.12 -11.26 -6.42
C ASN A 156 2.13 -10.34 -7.13
N HIS A 157 2.84 -10.90 -8.10
CA HIS A 157 3.83 -10.16 -8.87
C HIS A 157 3.27 -8.90 -9.55
N LYS A 158 2.04 -8.96 -10.12
CA LYS A 158 1.41 -7.79 -10.77
C LYS A 158 1.13 -6.66 -9.76
N ILE A 159 0.68 -7.01 -8.56
CA ILE A 159 0.41 -6.05 -7.48
C ILE A 159 1.72 -5.41 -7.02
N LEU A 160 2.76 -6.21 -6.78
CA LEU A 160 4.07 -5.70 -6.38
C LEU A 160 4.67 -4.79 -7.46
N THR A 161 4.53 -5.14 -8.74
CA THR A 161 4.96 -4.29 -9.85
C THR A 161 4.21 -2.97 -9.88
N ALA A 162 2.88 -3.00 -9.72
CA ALA A 162 2.05 -1.79 -9.70
C ALA A 162 2.43 -0.86 -8.52
N VAL A 163 2.55 -1.41 -7.32
CA VAL A 163 2.96 -0.71 -6.10
C VAL A 163 4.35 -0.09 -6.28
N SER A 164 5.32 -0.87 -6.76
CA SER A 164 6.71 -0.40 -6.98
C SER A 164 6.78 0.70 -8.04
N ASN A 165 6.03 0.56 -9.14
CA ASN A 165 5.96 1.58 -10.21
C ASN A 165 5.37 2.91 -9.73
N LEU A 166 4.57 2.89 -8.67
CA LEU A 166 4.01 4.10 -8.05
C LEU A 166 4.88 4.64 -6.91
N GLY A 167 5.98 3.96 -6.55
CA GLY A 167 6.80 4.32 -5.40
C GLY A 167 6.11 4.06 -4.06
N TYR A 168 5.14 3.13 -4.02
CA TYR A 168 4.47 2.70 -2.80
C TYR A 168 5.18 1.51 -2.17
N GLU A 169 4.88 1.26 -0.90
CA GLU A 169 5.21 0.02 -0.21
C GLU A 169 3.92 -0.75 0.11
N LEU A 170 3.92 -2.08 -0.12
CA LEU A 170 2.79 -2.96 0.17
C LEU A 170 2.84 -3.38 1.65
N ILE A 171 1.85 -2.95 2.42
CA ILE A 171 1.72 -3.25 3.84
C ILE A 171 0.74 -4.40 4.05
N MET A 172 1.25 -5.43 4.73
CA MET A 172 0.51 -6.59 5.19
C MET A 172 0.40 -6.51 6.73
N TRP A 173 0.24 -7.65 7.41
CA TRP A 173 0.13 -7.70 8.86
C TRP A 173 0.72 -9.00 9.41
N SER A 174 1.28 -8.94 10.61
CA SER A 174 1.75 -10.13 11.34
C SER A 174 0.67 -10.65 12.32
N ILE A 175 -0.30 -9.81 12.67
CA ILE A 175 -1.40 -10.15 13.59
C ILE A 175 -2.73 -9.77 12.96
N ASP A 176 -3.62 -10.75 12.79
CA ASP A 176 -5.00 -10.54 12.34
C ASP A 176 -5.97 -10.68 13.51
N THR A 177 -6.86 -9.70 13.68
CA THR A 177 -7.95 -9.74 14.65
C THR A 177 -9.09 -10.67 14.20
N ILE A 178 -9.28 -10.83 12.89
CA ILE A 178 -10.41 -11.53 12.26
C ILE A 178 -11.73 -10.97 12.81
N ASP A 179 -11.77 -9.65 12.97
CA ASP A 179 -12.88 -8.91 13.58
C ASP A 179 -14.11 -8.80 12.66
N TRP A 180 -13.90 -8.88 11.34
CA TRP A 180 -14.95 -8.95 10.33
C TRP A 180 -15.89 -10.16 10.50
N GLN A 181 -15.45 -11.24 11.17
CA GLN A 181 -16.30 -12.37 11.56
C GLN A 181 -17.15 -12.10 12.81
N ARG A 182 -17.05 -10.90 13.38
CA ARG A 182 -17.73 -10.45 14.60
C ARG A 182 -17.54 -11.37 15.83
N PRO A 183 -16.30 -11.79 16.15
CA PRO A 183 -16.03 -12.54 17.38
C PRO A 183 -16.31 -11.68 18.62
N SER A 184 -16.26 -12.28 19.82
CA SER A 184 -16.38 -11.51 21.06
C SER A 184 -15.18 -10.52 21.21
N PRO A 185 -15.37 -9.36 21.86
CA PRO A 185 -14.27 -8.42 22.11
C PRO A 185 -13.08 -9.07 22.83
N GLU A 186 -13.33 -9.97 23.78
CA GLU A 186 -12.30 -10.69 24.52
C GLU A 186 -11.50 -11.62 23.61
N THR A 187 -12.13 -12.18 22.58
CA THR A 187 -11.46 -13.01 21.57
C THR A 187 -10.50 -12.16 20.74
N ILE A 188 -10.90 -10.94 20.34
CA ILE A 188 -10.03 -10.00 19.63
C ILE A 188 -8.82 -9.66 20.50
N VAL A 189 -9.06 -9.26 21.76
CA VAL A 189 -8.00 -8.92 22.72
C VAL A 189 -7.02 -10.09 22.88
N LYS A 190 -7.51 -11.31 23.10
CA LYS A 190 -6.66 -12.50 23.25
C LYS A 190 -5.84 -12.79 22.00
N ARG A 191 -6.42 -12.69 20.80
CA ARG A 191 -5.70 -12.93 19.54
C ARG A 191 -4.54 -11.97 19.36
N VAL A 192 -4.74 -10.70 19.70
CA VAL A 192 -3.72 -9.67 19.57
C VAL A 192 -2.63 -9.83 20.63
N VAL A 193 -3.02 -9.87 21.91
CA VAL A 193 -2.07 -9.89 23.02
C VAL A 193 -1.22 -11.17 23.01
N ASN A 194 -1.82 -12.34 22.79
CA ASN A 194 -1.06 -13.60 22.78
C ASN A 194 -0.08 -13.72 21.60
N LYS A 195 -0.24 -12.90 20.56
CA LYS A 195 0.64 -12.88 19.38
C LYS A 195 1.50 -11.63 19.34
N ALA A 196 1.43 -10.74 20.33
CA ALA A 196 2.15 -9.48 20.32
C ALA A 196 3.66 -9.73 20.31
N HIS A 197 4.36 -9.12 19.35
CA HIS A 197 5.80 -9.15 19.23
C HIS A 197 6.31 -7.75 18.84
N ASN A 198 7.62 -7.52 18.98
CA ASN A 198 8.24 -6.27 18.54
C ASN A 198 7.94 -6.03 17.06
N ASP A 199 7.65 -4.78 16.75
CA ASP A 199 7.36 -4.29 15.41
C ASP A 199 6.10 -4.89 14.75
N ALA A 200 5.20 -5.52 15.53
CA ALA A 200 4.00 -6.15 14.98
C ALA A 200 3.08 -5.14 14.26
N ILE A 201 2.53 -5.56 13.13
CA ILE A 201 1.48 -4.84 12.42
C ILE A 201 0.16 -5.58 12.66
N ILE A 202 -0.80 -4.90 13.28
CA ILE A 202 -2.08 -5.46 13.73
C ILE A 202 -3.19 -4.97 12.80
N LEU A 203 -3.79 -5.89 12.04
CA LEU A 203 -4.94 -5.62 11.17
C LEU A 203 -6.27 -5.66 11.92
N MET A 204 -7.09 -4.63 11.74
CA MET A 204 -8.50 -4.61 12.12
C MET A 204 -9.35 -3.79 11.13
N HIS A 205 -10.65 -3.74 11.39
CA HIS A 205 -11.67 -3.01 10.64
C HIS A 205 -12.57 -2.22 11.60
N PRO A 206 -13.30 -1.20 11.13
CA PRO A 206 -14.26 -0.48 11.94
C PRO A 206 -15.50 -1.34 12.19
N THR A 207 -15.46 -2.17 13.24
CA THR A 207 -16.54 -3.08 13.62
C THR A 207 -16.97 -2.83 15.07
N GLU A 208 -18.21 -3.19 15.40
CA GLU A 208 -18.70 -3.11 16.78
C GLU A 208 -17.81 -3.89 17.78
N PRO A 209 -17.40 -5.16 17.51
CA PRO A 209 -16.51 -5.86 18.43
C PRO A 209 -15.13 -5.21 18.56
N THR A 210 -14.57 -4.66 17.48
CA THR A 210 -13.29 -3.95 17.52
C THR A 210 -13.38 -2.71 18.40
N VAL A 211 -14.45 -1.91 18.26
CA VAL A 211 -14.70 -0.75 19.12
C VAL A 211 -14.72 -1.13 20.61
N LYS A 212 -15.37 -2.25 20.95
CA LYS A 212 -15.46 -2.75 22.33
C LYS A 212 -14.13 -3.32 22.84
N ALA A 213 -13.35 -3.96 21.97
CA ALA A 213 -12.06 -4.56 22.31
C ALA A 213 -10.94 -3.52 22.47
N LEU A 214 -11.02 -2.40 21.73
CA LEU A 214 -9.94 -1.43 21.57
C LEU A 214 -9.38 -0.88 22.90
N PRO A 215 -10.20 -0.47 23.90
CA PRO A 215 -9.67 0.07 25.17
C PRO A 215 -8.83 -0.97 25.93
N GLU A 216 -9.34 -2.20 26.06
CA GLU A 216 -8.68 -3.26 26.81
C GLU A 216 -7.42 -3.75 26.08
N MET A 217 -7.51 -3.92 24.75
CA MET A 217 -6.38 -4.31 23.92
C MET A 217 -5.22 -3.31 24.06
N ILE A 218 -5.51 -2.02 23.94
CA ILE A 218 -4.53 -0.94 24.11
C ILE A 218 -3.92 -0.97 25.52
N ALA A 219 -4.75 -1.13 26.55
CA ALA A 219 -4.28 -1.19 27.93
C ALA A 219 -3.34 -2.37 28.17
N ARG A 220 -3.68 -3.57 27.67
CA ARG A 220 -2.84 -4.77 27.79
C ARG A 220 -1.52 -4.62 27.05
N LEU A 221 -1.53 -4.14 25.80
CA LEU A 221 -0.31 -3.88 25.03
C LEU A 221 0.61 -2.88 25.75
N LYS A 222 0.06 -1.79 26.29
CA LYS A 222 0.82 -0.82 27.11
C LYS A 222 1.39 -1.46 28.37
N SER A 223 0.62 -2.32 29.05
CA SER A 223 1.08 -2.99 30.27
C SER A 223 2.24 -3.95 30.01
N GLU A 224 2.31 -4.51 28.79
CA GLU A 224 3.44 -5.30 28.33
C GLU A 224 4.61 -4.42 27.86
N GLY A 225 4.47 -3.10 27.82
CA GLY A 225 5.51 -2.16 27.43
C GLY A 225 5.57 -1.83 25.94
N TYR A 226 4.55 -2.21 25.16
CA TYR A 226 4.45 -1.80 23.76
C TYR A 226 4.02 -0.33 23.64
N LYS A 227 4.66 0.39 22.73
CA LYS A 227 4.16 1.69 22.25
C LYS A 227 3.44 1.50 20.92
N MET A 228 2.33 2.20 20.74
CA MET A 228 1.61 2.19 19.47
C MET A 228 2.08 3.36 18.61
N VAL A 229 2.45 3.05 17.38
CA VAL A 229 3.02 3.97 16.39
C VAL A 229 2.32 3.79 15.04
N THR A 230 2.47 4.73 14.11
CA THR A 230 1.95 4.58 12.74
C THR A 230 2.87 3.73 11.87
N ILE A 231 2.44 3.40 10.65
CA ILE A 231 3.28 2.66 9.70
C ILE A 231 4.53 3.46 9.32
N GLU A 232 4.43 4.78 9.15
CA GLU A 232 5.59 5.66 8.91
C GLU A 232 6.65 5.53 10.00
N GLU A 233 6.23 5.36 11.25
CA GLU A 233 7.09 5.35 12.42
C GLU A 233 7.68 3.96 12.70
N ILE A 234 6.96 2.89 12.32
CA ILE A 234 7.41 1.50 12.50
C ILE A 234 8.37 1.04 11.39
N LEU A 235 8.40 1.76 10.26
CA LEU A 235 9.30 1.53 9.13
C LEU A 235 10.42 2.57 9.12
N VAL A 236 11.57 2.18 9.65
CA VAL A 236 12.81 2.97 9.62
C VAL A 236 13.49 2.76 8.27
N LYS A 237 13.66 3.83 7.51
CA LYS A 237 14.46 3.81 6.28
C LYS A 237 15.94 3.60 6.58
N GLY A 238 16.61 2.80 5.77
CA GLY A 238 18.06 2.63 5.87
C GLY A 238 18.77 3.93 5.49
N LYS A 239 20.02 4.11 5.94
CA LYS A 239 20.88 5.27 5.62
C LYS A 239 21.26 5.41 4.12
N GLY A 240 20.52 4.82 3.18
CA GLY A 240 20.85 4.80 1.75
C GLY A 240 19.67 5.05 0.79
N ASP A 241 18.51 5.46 1.31
CA ASP A 241 17.27 5.65 0.54
C ASP A 241 16.87 7.13 0.35
N GLU A 242 17.84 8.05 0.42
CA GLU A 242 17.75 9.47 -0.01
C GLU A 242 18.63 9.71 -1.23
#